data_AF-A0A8H2X8Q7-F1
#
_entry.id   AF-A0A8H2X8Q7-F1
#
_cell.length_a   1.000
_cell.length_b   1.000
_cell.length_c   1.000
_cell.angle_alpha   90.00
_cell.angle_beta   90.00
_cell.angle_gamma   90.00
#
_symmetry.space_group_name_H-M   'P 1'
#
loop_
_entity.id
_entity.type
_entity.pdbx_description
1 polymer ?
#
loop_
_entity_poly.entity_id
_entity_poly.type
_entity_poly.pdbx_seq_one_letter_code
_entity_poly.pdbx_strand_id
1 'polypeptide(L)'
;MNLRTTTTRALALRRVASTAKQHSIKRYILITTQSPKSLHTTFRPPILQSRPLVFSQTRQYSASPEAEEDPERKGLWYHPIGNNVFALSFLNEKPPSRDSVTVIGCVNGGDQSNSFQENRAFVDLLHDTIKAALIEGVDQELGNDAVQRKEGWLHIHDYRNFPEMGRVGDPDDILGSVLVQDGKIKGETYERMPAYRTCTTDGPLQLSPSLHERLLKSLREARQKESSA
;
A
#
# COMPACT_ATOMS: atom_id res chain seq x y z
N MET A 1 1.00 64.60 48.75
CA MET A 1 0.30 63.30 48.61
C MET A 1 1.22 62.32 47.90
N ASN A 2 1.41 61.17 48.54
CA ASN A 2 1.83 59.87 48.00
C ASN A 2 3.26 59.68 47.47
N LEU A 3 4.07 59.17 48.41
CA LEU A 3 5.14 58.18 48.28
C LEU A 3 4.91 57.13 47.17
N ARG A 4 6.01 56.65 46.57
CA ARG A 4 6.32 55.21 46.44
C ARG A 4 7.77 54.96 46.03
N THR A 5 8.53 54.54 47.03
CA THR A 5 9.80 53.82 46.99
C THR A 5 9.67 52.51 46.22
N THR A 6 10.68 52.14 45.44
CA THR A 6 10.88 50.75 44.98
C THR A 6 12.29 50.29 45.34
N THR A 7 12.34 49.47 46.38
CA THR A 7 13.48 48.66 46.79
C THR A 7 13.32 47.29 46.14
N THR A 8 14.32 46.79 45.42
CA THR A 8 14.44 45.35 45.14
C THR A 8 15.74 44.82 45.73
N ARG A 9 15.54 43.85 46.60
CA ARG A 9 16.51 43.21 47.48
C ARG A 9 17.12 42.00 46.77
N ALA A 10 18.37 41.75 47.12
CA ALA A 10 19.22 40.59 46.88
C ALA A 10 18.53 39.21 46.70
N LEU A 11 19.22 38.31 45.98
CA LEU A 11 19.70 37.03 46.55
C LEU A 11 20.66 36.31 45.59
N ALA A 12 21.91 36.17 46.04
CA ALA A 12 22.83 35.12 45.59
C ALA A 12 22.43 33.79 46.23
N LEU A 13 22.72 32.66 45.57
CA LEU A 13 23.05 31.32 46.10
C LEU A 13 23.22 30.38 44.88
N ARG A 14 24.43 29.98 44.46
CA ARG A 14 25.28 28.85 44.95
C ARG A 14 24.60 27.47 44.96
N ARG A 15 25.32 26.52 44.32
CA ARG A 15 25.38 25.04 44.50
C ARG A 15 24.67 24.22 43.41
N VAL A 16 25.16 23.07 42.95
CA VAL A 16 26.36 22.24 43.25
C VAL A 16 26.52 21.24 42.09
N ALA A 17 27.76 20.94 41.71
CA ALA A 17 28.07 19.87 40.77
C ALA A 17 27.88 18.49 41.45
N SER A 18 27.11 17.61 40.81
CA SER A 18 26.91 16.23 41.25
C SER A 18 27.99 15.32 40.67
N THR A 19 28.64 14.58 41.56
CA THR A 19 29.69 13.60 41.28
C THR A 19 29.07 12.21 41.09
N ALA A 20 29.25 11.61 39.92
CA ALA A 20 28.85 10.24 39.66
C ALA A 20 29.89 9.26 40.23
N LYS A 21 29.48 8.47 41.22
CA LYS A 21 30.29 7.41 41.85
C LYS A 21 30.41 6.20 40.93
N GLN A 22 31.65 5.84 40.67
CA GLN A 22 32.11 4.61 40.05
C GLN A 22 32.14 3.50 41.12
N HIS A 23 31.47 2.38 40.88
CA HIS A 23 31.64 1.16 41.68
C HIS A 23 32.09 0.02 40.76
N SER A 24 33.33 -0.43 40.99
CA SER A 24 33.88 -1.70 40.51
C SER A 24 33.65 -2.80 41.54
N ILE A 25 34.02 -4.05 41.15
CA ILE A 25 34.33 -5.26 41.98
C ILE A 25 33.14 -6.26 42.04
N LYS A 26 33.25 -7.57 41.80
CA LYS A 26 34.33 -8.53 41.49
C LYS A 26 33.72 -9.80 40.85
N ARG A 27 34.55 -10.50 40.09
CA ARG A 27 34.35 -11.87 39.58
C ARG A 27 34.31 -12.89 40.73
N TYR A 28 33.48 -13.92 40.58
CA TYR A 28 33.75 -15.27 41.10
C TYR A 28 33.41 -16.30 40.02
N ILE A 29 34.39 -17.14 39.74
CA ILE A 29 34.33 -18.29 38.83
C ILE A 29 34.06 -19.53 39.70
N LEU A 30 33.21 -20.44 39.23
CA LEU A 30 33.22 -21.82 39.70
C LEU A 30 33.38 -22.74 38.48
N ILE A 31 34.51 -23.44 38.43
CA ILE A 31 34.81 -24.49 37.46
C ILE A 31 34.39 -25.81 38.11
N THR A 32 33.51 -26.57 37.44
CA THR A 32 33.44 -28.02 37.64
C THR A 32 33.43 -28.69 36.27
N THR A 33 34.46 -29.50 36.07
CA THR A 33 34.81 -30.29 34.90
C THR A 33 33.91 -31.52 34.73
N GLN A 34 33.34 -31.77 33.55
CA GLN A 34 33.04 -33.13 33.06
C GLN A 34 33.23 -33.25 31.53
N SER A 35 33.75 -34.42 31.15
CA SER A 35 34.31 -34.93 29.88
C SER A 35 33.38 -34.90 28.64
N PRO A 36 33.92 -34.86 27.40
CA PRO A 36 33.13 -34.69 26.18
C PRO A 36 32.46 -36.01 25.74
N LYS A 37 31.19 -35.91 25.36
CA LYS A 37 30.54 -36.90 24.48
C LYS A 37 30.36 -36.27 23.11
N SER A 38 31.05 -36.84 22.14
CA SER A 38 30.89 -36.58 20.71
C SER A 38 29.46 -36.84 20.28
N LEU A 39 28.80 -35.83 19.72
CA LEU A 39 27.73 -36.00 18.74
C LEU A 39 27.95 -34.95 17.64
N HIS A 40 28.16 -35.43 16.42
CA HIS A 40 28.27 -34.64 15.21
C HIS A 40 27.01 -33.79 15.03
N THR A 41 27.16 -32.46 15.08
CA THR A 41 26.16 -31.54 14.51
C THR A 41 26.66 -31.11 13.14
N THR A 42 26.13 -31.74 12.11
CA THR A 42 26.26 -31.28 10.73
C THR A 42 25.62 -29.90 10.60
N PHE A 43 26.41 -28.88 10.26
CA PHE A 43 25.91 -27.60 9.77
C PHE A 43 25.15 -27.86 8.46
N ARG A 44 23.82 -27.81 8.49
CA ARG A 44 23.00 -27.64 7.29
C ARG A 44 22.93 -26.14 7.00
N PRO A 45 23.25 -25.67 5.78
CA PRO A 45 22.91 -24.31 5.39
C PRO A 45 21.39 -24.16 5.38
N PRO A 46 20.84 -22.95 5.62
CA PRO A 46 19.41 -22.72 5.50
C PRO A 46 18.99 -23.05 4.08
N ILE A 47 18.07 -24.00 3.97
CA ILE A 47 17.39 -24.31 2.71
C ILE A 47 16.62 -23.04 2.35
N LEU A 48 17.00 -22.39 1.24
CA LEU A 48 16.13 -21.48 0.53
C LEU A 48 14.87 -22.28 0.21
N GLN A 49 13.82 -22.11 1.03
CA GLN A 49 12.49 -22.56 0.66
C GLN A 49 12.07 -21.64 -0.49
N SER A 50 12.31 -22.11 -1.71
CA SER A 50 11.64 -21.57 -2.89
C SER A 50 10.15 -21.60 -2.57
N ARG A 51 9.55 -20.41 -2.43
CA ARG A 51 8.09 -20.23 -2.44
C ARG A 51 7.58 -21.08 -3.61
N PRO A 52 6.60 -21.97 -3.42
CA PRO A 52 6.02 -22.67 -4.56
C PRO A 52 5.56 -21.58 -5.52
N LEU A 53 6.05 -21.62 -6.76
CA LEU A 53 5.45 -20.89 -7.86
C LEU A 53 4.00 -21.35 -7.88
N VAL A 54 3.10 -20.53 -7.34
CA VAL A 54 1.67 -20.67 -7.60
C VAL A 54 1.58 -20.37 -9.08
N PHE A 55 1.55 -21.44 -9.87
CA PHE A 55 1.30 -21.35 -11.28
C PHE A 55 -0.11 -20.77 -11.40
N SER A 56 -0.22 -19.48 -11.69
CA SER A 56 -1.50 -18.83 -11.96
C SER A 56 -2.21 -19.70 -12.98
N GLN A 57 -3.36 -20.25 -12.58
CA GLN A 57 -4.13 -21.12 -13.45
C GLN A 57 -4.43 -20.34 -14.73
N THR A 58 -3.89 -20.80 -15.85
CA THR A 58 -4.17 -20.24 -17.17
C THR A 58 -5.66 -20.39 -17.44
N ARG A 59 -6.42 -19.31 -17.19
CA ARG A 59 -7.88 -19.30 -17.37
C ARG A 59 -8.17 -19.23 -18.87
N GLN A 60 -8.78 -20.29 -19.40
CA GLN A 60 -9.28 -20.34 -20.76
C GLN A 60 -10.62 -19.60 -20.81
N TYR A 61 -10.60 -18.32 -21.22
CA TYR A 61 -11.83 -17.59 -21.47
C TYR A 61 -12.46 -18.11 -22.76
N SER A 62 -13.72 -18.54 -22.67
CA SER A 62 -14.51 -18.87 -23.85
C SER A 62 -14.81 -17.57 -24.61
N ALA A 63 -14.70 -17.59 -25.94
CA ALA A 63 -14.99 -16.42 -26.80
C ALA A 63 -16.50 -16.11 -26.85
N SER A 64 -17.11 -15.84 -25.71
CA SER A 64 -18.46 -15.29 -25.63
C SER A 64 -18.43 -13.83 -26.13
N PRO A 65 -19.43 -13.39 -26.91
CA PRO A 65 -19.52 -12.00 -27.37
C PRO A 65 -19.96 -11.03 -26.26
N GLU A 66 -20.36 -11.54 -25.09
CA GLU A 66 -20.87 -10.77 -23.96
C GLU A 66 -19.80 -10.54 -22.89
N ALA A 67 -19.99 -9.50 -22.07
CA ALA A 67 -19.14 -9.25 -20.92
C ALA A 67 -19.31 -10.34 -19.87
N GLU A 68 -18.21 -10.86 -19.33
CA GLU A 68 -18.20 -11.87 -18.26
C GLU A 68 -17.69 -11.23 -16.96
N GLU A 69 -18.40 -11.43 -15.85
CA GLU A 69 -17.91 -11.05 -14.53
C GLU A 69 -16.87 -12.08 -14.04
N ASP A 70 -15.81 -11.59 -13.40
CA ASP A 70 -14.80 -12.44 -12.79
C ASP A 70 -15.42 -13.30 -11.67
N PRO A 71 -15.29 -14.65 -11.71
CA PRO A 71 -15.90 -15.53 -10.73
C PRO A 71 -15.27 -15.41 -9.33
N GLU A 72 -14.00 -15.05 -9.26
CA GLU A 72 -13.24 -14.90 -8.01
C GLU A 72 -13.34 -13.46 -7.50
N ARG A 73 -13.63 -12.51 -8.39
CA ARG A 73 -13.68 -11.09 -8.08
C ARG A 73 -14.93 -10.38 -8.61
N LYS A 74 -15.96 -10.34 -7.76
CA LYS A 74 -17.18 -9.56 -8.02
C LYS A 74 -16.87 -8.10 -8.37
N GLY A 75 -17.56 -7.58 -9.38
CA GLY A 75 -17.40 -6.22 -9.89
C GLY A 75 -16.24 -6.04 -10.87
N LEU A 76 -15.44 -7.06 -11.16
CA LEU A 76 -14.46 -7.03 -12.25
C LEU A 76 -15.05 -7.72 -13.48
N TRP A 77 -14.97 -7.06 -14.64
CA TRP A 77 -15.60 -7.51 -15.87
C TRP A 77 -14.57 -7.64 -17.00
N TYR A 78 -14.72 -8.70 -17.81
CA TYR A 78 -13.98 -8.93 -19.03
C TYR A 78 -14.87 -8.64 -20.24
N HIS A 79 -14.49 -7.64 -21.03
CA HIS A 79 -15.23 -7.21 -22.21
C HIS A 79 -14.51 -7.68 -23.48
N PRO A 80 -15.13 -8.52 -24.33
CA PRO A 80 -14.53 -8.92 -25.60
C PRO A 80 -14.47 -7.72 -26.56
N ILE A 81 -13.25 -7.35 -26.98
CA ILE A 81 -12.98 -6.20 -27.86
C ILE A 81 -12.32 -6.58 -29.19
N GLY A 82 -12.01 -7.85 -29.40
CA GLY A 82 -11.42 -8.37 -30.64
C GLY A 82 -11.24 -9.88 -30.59
N ASN A 83 -10.53 -10.43 -31.59
CA ASN A 83 -10.21 -11.86 -31.62
C ASN A 83 -9.31 -12.21 -30.44
N ASN A 84 -9.92 -12.81 -29.40
CA ASN A 84 -9.21 -13.31 -28.23
C ASN A 84 -8.52 -12.19 -27.42
N VAL A 85 -9.08 -10.97 -27.43
CA VAL A 85 -8.60 -9.84 -26.61
C VAL A 85 -9.74 -9.33 -25.74
N PHE A 86 -9.47 -9.19 -24.44
CA PHE A 86 -10.44 -8.78 -23.44
C PHE A 86 -9.97 -7.49 -22.75
N ALA A 87 -10.87 -6.51 -22.65
CA ALA A 87 -10.67 -5.31 -21.85
C ALA A 87 -11.21 -5.55 -20.43
N LEU A 88 -10.37 -5.34 -19.42
CA LEU A 88 -10.76 -5.43 -18.02
C LEU A 88 -11.36 -4.09 -17.57
N SER A 89 -12.50 -4.14 -16.88
CA SER A 89 -13.16 -2.95 -16.33
C SER A 89 -13.85 -3.25 -15.00
N PHE A 90 -14.03 -2.24 -14.16
CA PHE A 90 -14.91 -2.34 -12.99
C PHE A 90 -16.39 -2.04 -13.31
N LEU A 91 -16.70 -1.67 -14.55
CA LEU A 91 -18.06 -1.42 -15.01
C LEU A 91 -18.55 -2.62 -15.84
N ASN A 92 -19.82 -2.99 -15.62
CA ASN A 92 -20.51 -4.01 -16.40
C ASN A 92 -20.90 -3.52 -17.80
N GLU A 93 -20.94 -2.22 -18.01
CA GLU A 93 -21.19 -1.59 -19.30
C GLU A 93 -19.97 -1.74 -20.22
N LYS A 94 -20.22 -2.08 -21.49
CA LYS A 94 -19.15 -2.19 -22.48
C LYS A 94 -18.44 -0.84 -22.66
N PRO A 95 -17.09 -0.79 -22.57
CA PRO A 95 -16.34 0.45 -22.82
C PRO A 95 -16.50 0.88 -24.30
N PRO A 96 -16.50 2.20 -24.61
CA PRO A 96 -16.64 2.71 -25.99
C PRO A 96 -15.53 2.26 -26.92
N SER A 97 -14.32 2.18 -26.38
CA SER A 97 -13.11 1.89 -27.10
C SER A 97 -12.14 1.19 -26.15
N ARG A 98 -11.09 0.60 -26.73
CA ARG A 98 -9.99 -0.03 -26.00
C ARG A 98 -9.26 0.96 -25.07
N ASP A 99 -9.18 2.22 -25.50
CA ASP A 99 -8.43 3.27 -24.80
C ASP A 99 -9.30 4.10 -23.85
N SER A 100 -10.58 3.74 -23.68
CA SER A 100 -11.47 4.37 -22.72
C SER A 100 -10.87 4.36 -21.33
N VAL A 101 -11.03 5.47 -20.59
CA VAL A 101 -10.53 5.60 -19.21
C VAL A 101 -11.15 4.58 -18.26
N THR A 102 -12.26 3.94 -18.66
CA THR A 102 -12.93 2.90 -17.89
C THR A 102 -12.29 1.51 -18.02
N VAL A 103 -11.33 1.35 -18.93
CA VAL A 103 -10.57 0.11 -19.15
C VAL A 103 -9.31 0.14 -18.29
N ILE A 104 -9.17 -0.82 -17.37
CA ILE A 104 -7.97 -1.01 -16.53
C ILE A 104 -6.76 -1.37 -17.40
N GLY A 105 -6.99 -2.27 -18.35
CA GLY A 105 -6.02 -2.74 -19.31
C GLY A 105 -6.60 -3.85 -20.17
N CYS A 106 -5.80 -4.39 -21.09
CA CYS A 106 -6.21 -5.46 -21.98
C CYS A 106 -5.38 -6.71 -21.78
N VAL A 107 -6.00 -7.88 -21.92
CA VAL A 107 -5.35 -9.18 -21.90
C VAL A 107 -5.68 -9.96 -23.17
N ASN A 108 -4.72 -10.75 -23.65
CA ASN A 108 -4.98 -11.72 -24.70
C ASN A 108 -5.40 -13.04 -24.05
N GLY A 109 -6.48 -13.65 -24.53
CA GLY A 109 -6.88 -14.97 -24.08
C GLY A 109 -5.92 -16.04 -24.59
N GLY A 110 -5.81 -17.17 -23.88
CA GLY A 110 -5.04 -18.32 -24.32
C GLY A 110 -3.50 -18.22 -24.24
N ASP A 111 -2.93 -17.04 -24.00
CA ASP A 111 -1.48 -16.89 -23.80
C ASP A 111 -1.08 -17.17 -22.33
N GLN A 112 -0.03 -18.00 -22.14
CA GLN A 112 0.58 -18.27 -20.81
C GLN A 112 1.55 -17.15 -20.36
N SER A 113 1.67 -16.09 -21.15
CA SER A 113 2.62 -14.99 -20.95
C SER A 113 1.87 -13.77 -20.43
N ASN A 114 2.54 -12.94 -19.61
CA ASN A 114 2.10 -11.65 -19.08
C ASN A 114 1.65 -10.67 -20.18
N SER A 115 0.51 -10.92 -20.81
CA SER A 115 -0.01 -10.19 -21.98
C SER A 115 -0.77 -8.93 -21.58
N PHE A 116 -0.81 -8.60 -20.28
CA PHE A 116 -1.51 -7.45 -19.75
C PHE A 116 -0.88 -6.15 -20.25
N GLN A 117 -1.68 -5.38 -20.98
CA GLN A 117 -1.34 -4.04 -21.45
C GLN A 117 -2.11 -3.03 -20.62
N GLU A 118 -1.38 -2.33 -19.75
CA GLU A 118 -1.93 -1.30 -18.86
C GLU A 118 -2.45 -0.10 -19.65
N ASN A 119 -3.63 0.40 -19.26
CA ASN A 119 -4.16 1.64 -19.79
C ASN A 119 -3.74 2.83 -18.93
N ARG A 120 -2.90 3.71 -19.48
CA ARG A 120 -2.40 4.91 -18.77
C ARG A 120 -3.51 5.89 -18.39
N ALA A 121 -4.54 6.04 -19.22
CA ALA A 121 -5.65 6.94 -18.91
C ALA A 121 -6.37 6.50 -17.61
N PHE A 122 -6.60 5.20 -17.47
CA PHE A 122 -7.16 4.64 -16.25
C PHE A 122 -6.23 4.84 -15.04
N VAL A 123 -4.92 4.64 -15.21
CA VAL A 123 -3.93 4.84 -14.13
C VAL A 123 -3.92 6.29 -13.64
N ASP A 124 -3.97 7.26 -14.55
CA ASP A 124 -4.02 8.67 -14.18
C ASP A 124 -5.33 8.97 -13.42
N LEU A 125 -6.48 8.47 -13.90
CA LEU A 125 -7.76 8.61 -13.19
C LEU A 125 -7.72 7.95 -11.80
N LEU A 126 -7.13 6.76 -11.67
CA LEU A 126 -6.97 6.05 -10.41
C LEU A 126 -6.23 6.91 -9.39
N HIS A 127 -5.09 7.50 -9.78
CA HIS A 127 -4.30 8.35 -8.88
C HIS A 127 -5.00 9.66 -8.54
N ASP A 128 -5.68 10.28 -9.50
CA ASP A 128 -6.48 11.50 -9.26
C ASP A 128 -7.64 11.22 -8.27
N THR A 129 -8.32 10.09 -8.44
CA THR A 129 -9.37 9.61 -7.54
C THR A 129 -8.82 9.37 -6.13
N ILE A 130 -7.69 8.67 -6.00
CA ILE A 130 -7.06 8.41 -4.69
C ILE A 130 -6.69 9.72 -4.02
N LYS A 131 -6.05 10.66 -4.74
CA LYS A 131 -5.71 11.97 -4.19
C LYS A 131 -6.95 12.70 -3.68
N ALA A 132 -8.01 12.76 -4.48
CA ALA A 132 -9.26 13.41 -4.08
C ALA A 132 -9.92 12.70 -2.88
N ALA A 133 -9.88 11.37 -2.82
CA ALA A 133 -10.36 10.57 -1.70
C ALA A 133 -9.62 10.88 -0.39
N LEU A 134 -8.29 11.05 -0.46
CA LEU A 134 -7.45 11.40 0.69
C LEU A 134 -7.70 12.84 1.17
N ILE A 135 -7.97 13.78 0.26
CA ILE A 135 -8.33 15.17 0.61
C ILE A 135 -9.69 15.21 1.31
N GLU A 136 -10.66 14.45 0.80
CA GLU A 136 -12.01 14.37 1.37
C GLU A 136 -12.09 13.52 2.65
N GLY A 137 -11.07 12.69 2.92
CA GLY A 137 -11.02 11.84 4.10
C GLY A 137 -12.07 10.72 4.09
N VAL A 138 -12.37 10.15 2.91
CA VAL A 138 -13.43 9.14 2.75
C VAL A 138 -13.08 7.77 3.35
N ASP A 139 -11.79 7.46 3.50
CA ASP A 139 -11.31 6.19 4.01
C ASP A 139 -10.97 6.29 5.50
N GLN A 140 -11.80 5.68 6.35
CA GLN A 140 -11.63 5.69 7.80
C GLN A 140 -10.48 4.81 8.27
N GLU A 141 -10.15 3.73 7.55
CA GLU A 141 -9.04 2.83 7.91
C GLU A 141 -7.72 3.59 7.77
N LEU A 142 -7.52 4.27 6.64
CA LEU A 142 -6.36 5.15 6.43
C LEU A 142 -6.34 6.31 7.45
N GLY A 143 -7.51 6.85 7.81
CA GLY A 143 -7.62 7.86 8.86
C GLY A 143 -7.13 7.36 10.22
N ASN A 144 -7.50 6.13 10.60
CA ASN A 144 -7.06 5.50 11.85
C ASN A 144 -5.54 5.23 11.84
N ASP A 145 -5.01 4.77 10.71
CA ASP A 145 -3.57 4.56 10.53
C ASP A 145 -2.79 5.87 10.69
N ALA A 146 -3.32 6.98 10.16
CA ALA A 146 -2.73 8.30 10.35
C ALA A 146 -2.72 8.72 11.82
N VAL A 147 -3.82 8.51 12.55
CA VAL A 147 -3.91 8.81 14.00
C VAL A 147 -2.86 8.02 14.78
N GLN A 148 -2.71 6.73 14.48
CA GLN A 148 -1.72 5.88 15.13
C GLN A 148 -0.29 6.33 14.81
N ARG A 149 -0.02 6.72 13.56
CA ARG A 149 1.32 7.09 13.10
C ARG A 149 1.77 8.46 13.57
N LYS A 150 0.83 9.39 13.81
CA LYS A 150 1.03 10.78 14.26
C LYS A 150 1.76 11.69 13.27
N GLU A 151 2.92 11.28 12.76
CA GLU A 151 3.79 12.08 11.90
C GLU A 151 4.45 11.23 10.78
N GLY A 152 4.88 11.87 9.69
CA GLY A 152 5.71 11.26 8.62
C GLY A 152 4.92 10.75 7.41
N TRP A 153 5.50 9.85 6.60
CA TRP A 153 4.89 9.33 5.36
C TRP A 153 4.10 8.02 5.52
N LEU A 154 2.86 7.98 5.02
CA LEU A 154 1.97 6.82 5.02
C LEU A 154 1.93 6.26 3.62
N HIS A 155 2.17 4.96 3.46
CA HIS A 155 2.00 4.28 2.19
C HIS A 155 0.55 3.87 2.01
N ILE A 156 0.01 4.14 0.82
CA ILE A 156 -1.32 3.68 0.40
C ILE A 156 -1.11 2.38 -0.35
N HIS A 157 -1.67 1.29 0.18
CA HIS A 157 -1.44 -0.06 -0.34
C HIS A 157 -2.58 -0.54 -1.22
N ASP A 158 -2.21 -1.32 -2.23
CA ASP A 158 -3.10 -2.21 -2.95
C ASP A 158 -3.45 -3.43 -2.06
N TYR A 159 -4.72 -3.80 -2.03
CA TYR A 159 -5.25 -4.86 -1.17
C TYR A 159 -5.01 -6.27 -1.73
N ARG A 160 -4.40 -6.42 -2.92
CA ARG A 160 -3.97 -7.72 -3.45
C ARG A 160 -3.00 -8.43 -2.49
N ASN A 161 -2.05 -7.66 -1.96
CA ASN A 161 -0.94 -8.17 -1.14
C ASN A 161 -0.66 -7.18 -0.01
N PHE A 162 -1.64 -7.05 0.89
CA PHE A 162 -1.55 -6.11 1.99
C PHE A 162 -0.43 -6.52 2.98
N PRO A 163 0.50 -5.62 3.33
CA PRO A 163 1.64 -5.98 4.17
C PRO A 163 1.24 -6.29 5.62
N GLU A 164 2.06 -7.11 6.27
CA GLU A 164 1.96 -7.30 7.71
C GLU A 164 2.24 -5.99 8.47
N MET A 165 1.61 -5.83 9.64
CA MET A 165 1.77 -4.65 10.49
C MET A 165 3.25 -4.31 10.74
N GLY A 166 3.65 -3.08 10.39
CA GLY A 166 5.01 -2.59 10.55
C GLY A 166 6.01 -3.04 9.47
N ARG A 167 5.55 -3.73 8.42
CA ARG A 167 6.34 -4.05 7.23
C ARG A 167 5.95 -3.12 6.07
N VAL A 168 6.90 -2.86 5.19
CA VAL A 168 6.65 -2.20 3.91
C VAL A 168 6.29 -3.30 2.91
N GLY A 169 5.20 -3.11 2.17
CA GLY A 169 4.76 -4.03 1.12
C GLY A 169 5.70 -4.04 -0.09
N ASP A 170 5.36 -4.86 -1.09
CA ASP A 170 6.07 -4.88 -2.36
C ASP A 170 5.91 -3.51 -3.06
N PRO A 171 6.98 -2.89 -3.59
CA PRO A 171 6.87 -1.66 -4.35
C PRO A 171 5.85 -1.70 -5.50
N ASP A 172 5.60 -2.87 -6.09
CA ASP A 172 4.62 -3.02 -7.17
C ASP A 172 3.16 -2.89 -6.68
N ASP A 173 2.94 -3.02 -5.35
CA ASP A 173 1.64 -2.96 -4.66
C ASP A 173 1.47 -1.71 -3.78
N ILE A 174 2.41 -0.75 -3.85
CA ILE A 174 2.27 0.55 -3.19
C ILE A 174 1.72 1.52 -4.22
N LEU A 175 0.50 2.02 -4.03
CA LEU A 175 -0.13 3.01 -4.92
C LEU A 175 0.58 4.36 -4.86
N GLY A 176 1.01 4.75 -3.66
CA GLY A 176 1.65 6.04 -3.43
C GLY A 176 1.89 6.30 -1.95
N SER A 177 2.40 7.48 -1.65
CA SER A 177 2.67 7.91 -0.28
C SER A 177 2.03 9.27 -0.02
N VAL A 178 1.64 9.51 1.23
CA VAL A 178 1.06 10.77 1.66
C VAL A 178 1.62 11.19 3.01
N LEU A 179 1.80 12.48 3.22
CA LEU A 179 2.26 13.02 4.49
C LEU A 179 1.14 12.95 5.53
N VAL A 180 1.50 12.58 6.75
CA VAL A 180 0.67 12.69 7.95
C VAL A 180 1.34 13.67 8.90
N GLN A 181 0.54 14.58 9.45
CA GLN A 181 0.93 15.51 10.49
C GLN A 181 -0.19 15.65 11.51
N ASP A 182 0.15 15.69 12.79
CA ASP A 182 -0.79 15.73 13.91
C ASP A 182 -1.86 14.62 13.84
N GLY A 183 -1.46 13.44 13.37
CA GLY A 183 -2.34 12.29 13.18
C GLY A 183 -3.36 12.44 12.05
N LYS A 184 -3.18 13.41 11.15
CA LYS A 184 -4.08 13.68 10.03
C LYS A 184 -3.36 13.54 8.70
N ILE A 185 -4.03 12.90 7.74
CA ILE A 185 -3.58 12.82 6.35
C ILE A 185 -3.60 14.21 5.71
N LYS A 186 -2.52 14.57 5.03
CA LYS A 186 -2.41 15.77 4.19
C LYS A 186 -2.57 15.35 2.73
N GLY A 187 -3.80 15.09 2.30
CA GLY A 187 -4.11 14.51 0.98
C GLY A 187 -3.47 15.23 -0.21
N GLU A 188 -3.24 16.55 -0.10
CA GLU A 188 -2.55 17.36 -1.12
C GLU A 188 -1.12 16.93 -1.42
N THR A 189 -0.47 16.26 -0.45
CA THR A 189 0.91 15.76 -0.54
C THR A 189 1.01 14.37 -1.15
N TYR A 190 -0.09 13.82 -1.67
CA TYR A 190 -0.09 12.50 -2.28
C TYR A 190 0.88 12.46 -3.48
N GLU A 191 1.83 11.53 -3.41
CA GLU A 191 2.79 11.24 -4.46
C GLU A 191 2.62 9.78 -4.93
N ARG A 192 2.33 9.60 -6.22
CA ARG A 192 2.17 8.28 -6.83
C ARG A 192 3.49 7.52 -6.84
N MET A 193 3.43 6.21 -6.62
CA MET A 193 4.61 5.34 -6.66
C MET A 193 4.98 5.01 -8.12
N PRO A 194 6.21 5.31 -8.58
CA PRO A 194 6.62 5.01 -9.96
C PRO A 194 6.71 3.50 -10.28
N ALA A 195 6.92 2.68 -9.25
CA ALA A 195 7.04 1.23 -9.38
C ALA A 195 5.68 0.52 -9.50
N TYR A 196 4.58 1.17 -9.08
CA TYR A 196 3.25 0.55 -9.02
C TYR A 196 2.83 -0.11 -10.34
N ARG A 197 2.14 -1.25 -10.23
CA ARG A 197 1.58 -2.01 -11.36
C ARG A 197 0.11 -2.32 -11.12
N THR A 198 -0.74 -1.91 -12.06
CA THR A 198 -2.20 -2.20 -12.01
C THR A 198 -2.53 -3.69 -12.13
N CYS A 199 -1.61 -4.52 -12.59
CA CYS A 199 -1.74 -5.97 -12.61
C CYS A 199 -0.38 -6.62 -12.30
N THR A 200 -0.37 -7.54 -11.33
CA THR A 200 0.81 -8.30 -10.89
C THR A 200 0.52 -9.81 -10.99
N THR A 201 1.42 -10.64 -10.47
CA THR A 201 1.17 -12.09 -10.37
C THR A 201 -0.02 -12.44 -9.48
N ASP A 202 -0.37 -11.54 -8.55
CA ASP A 202 -1.53 -11.66 -7.67
C ASP A 202 -2.82 -11.14 -8.31
N GLY A 203 -2.73 -10.66 -9.56
CA GLY A 203 -3.87 -10.25 -10.38
C GLY A 203 -4.06 -8.73 -10.49
N PRO A 204 -5.24 -8.30 -10.97
CA PRO A 204 -5.55 -6.88 -11.16
C PRO A 204 -5.74 -6.15 -9.83
N LEU A 205 -5.43 -4.85 -9.81
CA LEU A 205 -5.40 -4.00 -8.62
C LEU A 205 -6.61 -4.15 -7.71
N GLN A 206 -6.44 -4.12 -6.40
CA GLN A 206 -7.52 -4.17 -5.43
C GLN A 206 -7.42 -3.01 -4.45
N LEU A 207 -8.53 -2.34 -4.17
CA LEU A 207 -8.55 -1.20 -3.25
C LEU A 207 -9.34 -1.56 -1.99
N SER A 208 -9.17 -0.76 -0.94
CA SER A 208 -10.09 -0.77 0.19
C SER A 208 -11.53 -0.54 -0.29
N PRO A 209 -12.55 -1.04 0.41
CA PRO A 209 -13.95 -0.85 -0.01
C PRO A 209 -14.30 0.63 -0.24
N SER A 210 -13.88 1.54 0.64
CA SER A 210 -14.15 2.97 0.52
C SER A 210 -13.46 3.61 -0.69
N LEU A 211 -12.19 3.27 -0.96
CA LEU A 211 -11.49 3.77 -2.15
C LEU A 211 -12.05 3.16 -3.43
N HIS A 212 -12.45 1.88 -3.40
CA HIS A 212 -13.06 1.21 -4.54
C HIS A 212 -14.41 1.84 -4.91
N GLU A 213 -15.27 2.11 -3.94
CA GLU A 213 -16.55 2.80 -4.17
C GLU A 213 -16.34 4.20 -4.76
N ARG A 214 -15.34 4.93 -4.24
CA ARG A 214 -14.96 6.24 -4.78
C ARG A 214 -14.45 6.14 -6.22
N LEU A 215 -13.64 5.14 -6.54
CA LEU A 215 -13.18 4.87 -7.91
C LEU A 215 -14.33 4.54 -8.84
N LEU A 216 -15.27 3.67 -8.43
CA LEU A 216 -16.46 3.35 -9.21
C LEU A 216 -17.27 4.61 -9.55
N LYS A 217 -17.40 5.55 -8.61
CA LYS A 217 -18.05 6.84 -8.86
C LYS A 217 -17.31 7.65 -9.94
N SER A 218 -15.99 7.80 -9.80
CA SER A 218 -15.17 8.51 -10.79
C SER A 218 -15.22 7.86 -12.18
N LEU A 219 -15.22 6.53 -12.26
CA LEU A 219 -15.35 5.79 -13.53
C LEU A 219 -16.71 6.02 -14.19
N ARG A 220 -17.81 6.00 -13.42
CA ARG A 220 -19.15 6.29 -13.96
C ARG A 220 -19.28 7.72 -14.47
N GLU A 221 -18.73 8.69 -13.74
CA GLU A 221 -18.69 10.10 -14.18
C GLU A 221 -17.88 10.25 -15.48
N ALA A 222 -16.73 9.57 -15.57
CA ALA A 222 -15.91 9.58 -16.77
C ALA A 222 -16.61 8.91 -17.96
N ARG A 223 -17.31 7.79 -17.73
CA ARG A 223 -18.12 7.08 -18.74
C ARG A 223 -19.22 7.99 -19.31
N GLN A 224 -19.91 8.74 -18.45
CA GLN A 224 -20.96 9.67 -18.86
C GLN A 224 -20.41 10.80 -19.73
N LYS A 225 -19.22 11.32 -19.39
CA LYS A 225 -18.52 12.33 -20.21
C LYS A 225 -18.15 11.77 -21.58
N GLU A 226 -17.61 10.56 -21.66
CA GLU A 226 -17.28 9.90 -22.93
C GLU A 226 -18.53 9.67 -23.80
N SER A 227 -19.69 9.37 -23.21
CA SER A 227 -20.95 9.18 -23.95
C SER A 227 -21.62 10.48 -24.39
N SER A 228 -21.23 11.62 -23.81
CA SER A 228 -21.82 12.95 -24.10
C SER A 228 -20.97 13.78 -25.06
N ALA A 229 -19.75 13.33 -25.36
CA ALA A 229 -18.80 13.96 -26.27
C ALA A 229 -18.97 13.41 -27.70
#